data_AF-A0A3C1XAQ8-F1
#
_entry.id   AF-A0A3C1XAQ8-F1
#
_cell.length_a   1.000
_cell.length_b   1.000
_cell.length_c   1.000
_cell.angle_alpha   90.00
_cell.angle_beta   90.00
_cell.angle_gamma   90.00
#
_symmetry.space_group_name_H-M   'P 1'
#
loop_
_entity.id
_entity.type
_entity.pdbx_description
1 polymer ?
#
loop_
_entity_poly.entity_id
_entity_poly.type
_entity_poly.pdbx_seq_one_letter_code
_entity_poly.pdbx_strand_id
1 'polypeptide(L)' 'MLLALHPGGLPLQAAPPAPRPNIIVILSDDMGFSDLGCYGGEIATPNLDALAPASALGRLLPVAPGITP' A
#
# COMPACT_ATOMS: atom_id res chain seq x y z
N MET A 1 -16.43 -29.36 45.28
CA MET A 1 -15.18 -29.35 44.50
C MET A 1 -14.69 -27.92 44.42
N LEU A 2 -13.60 -27.64 45.13
CA LEU A 2 -13.06 -26.30 45.36
C LEU A 2 -12.18 -25.93 44.16
N LEU A 3 -12.56 -24.91 43.37
CA LEU A 3 -11.69 -24.34 42.34
C LEU A 3 -10.62 -23.50 43.04
N ALA A 4 -9.40 -24.05 43.10
CA ALA A 4 -8.23 -23.37 43.61
C ALA A 4 -7.91 -22.16 42.72
N LEU A 5 -8.20 -20.97 43.24
CA LEU A 5 -7.76 -19.67 42.75
C LEU A 5 -6.24 -19.60 42.91
N HIS A 6 -5.49 -20.13 41.95
CA HIS A 6 -4.05 -19.90 41.89
C HIS A 6 -3.84 -18.42 41.53
N PRO A 7 -2.95 -17.67 42.20
CA PRO A 7 -2.63 -16.28 41.86
C PRO A 7 -1.78 -16.18 40.57
N GLY A 8 -1.90 -17.17 39.68
CA GLY A 8 -1.21 -17.22 38.40
C GLY A 8 -2.10 -16.59 37.32
N GLY A 9 -1.69 -15.42 36.83
CA GLY A 9 -2.31 -14.78 35.69
C GLY A 9 -2.41 -15.74 34.50
N LEU A 10 -3.47 -15.57 33.70
CA LEU A 10 -3.69 -16.30 32.46
C LEU A 10 -2.39 -16.31 31.63
N PRO A 11 -2.02 -17.44 31.01
CA PRO A 11 -0.84 -17.47 30.15
C PRO A 11 -1.02 -16.43 29.04
N LEU A 12 -0.11 -15.44 29.00
CA LEU A 12 0.01 -14.49 27.90
C LEU A 12 0.46 -15.28 26.67
N GLN A 13 -0.50 -15.73 25.87
CA GLN A 13 -0.21 -16.37 24.60
C GLN A 13 0.40 -15.32 23.66
N ALA A 14 1.65 -15.51 23.28
CA ALA A 14 2.32 -14.62 22.32
C ALA A 14 1.57 -14.67 20.98
N ALA A 15 1.22 -13.50 20.45
CA ALA A 15 0.63 -13.40 19.12
C ALA A 15 1.60 -13.98 18.09
N PRO A 16 1.09 -14.67 17.04
CA PRO A 16 1.93 -15.10 15.93
C PRO A 16 2.73 -13.92 15.39
N PRO A 17 4.00 -14.12 15.00
CA PRO A 17 4.79 -13.06 14.40
C PRO A 17 4.05 -12.52 13.18
N ALA A 18 3.93 -11.20 13.10
CA ALA A 18 3.25 -10.56 11.98
C ALA A 18 3.92 -11.00 10.66
N PRO A 19 3.12 -11.27 9.61
CA PRO A 19 3.67 -11.59 8.29
C PRO A 19 4.65 -10.51 7.85
N ARG A 20 5.82 -10.92 7.35
CA ARG A 20 6.81 -10.00 6.79
C ARG A 20 6.39 -9.66 5.37
N PRO A 21 6.17 -8.38 5.02
CA PRO A 21 5.82 -8.01 3.67
C PRO A 21 7.02 -8.20 2.74
N ASN A 22 6.77 -8.66 1.52
CA ASN A 22 7.74 -8.55 0.44
C ASN A 22 7.65 -7.13 -0.13
N ILE A 23 8.78 -6.44 -0.25
CA ILE A 23 8.84 -5.07 -0.79
C ILE A 23 9.39 -5.13 -2.20
N ILE A 24 8.65 -4.59 -3.17
CA ILE A 24 9.06 -4.44 -4.56
C ILE A 24 9.06 -2.95 -4.87
N VAL A 25 10.19 -2.43 -5.37
CA VAL A 25 10.32 -1.04 -5.83
C VAL A 25 10.45 -1.07 -7.34
N ILE A 26 9.55 -0.36 -8.02
CA ILE A 26 9.55 -0.21 -9.47
C ILE A 26 9.86 1.25 -9.76
N LEU A 27 10.96 1.50 -10.46
CA LEU A 27 11.37 2.83 -10.90
C LEU A 27 11.19 2.91 -12.41
N SER A 28 10.52 3.95 -12.87
CA SER A 28 10.49 4.32 -14.28
C SER A 28 11.20 5.64 -14.43
N ASP A 29 12.09 5.72 -15.41
CA ASP A 29 12.76 6.96 -15.80
C ASP A 29 11.84 7.75 -16.76
N ASP A 30 11.86 9.08 -16.65
CA ASP A 30 11.14 10.04 -17.51
C ASP A 30 9.62 9.82 -17.69
N MET A 31 8.98 8.99 -16.87
CA MET A 31 7.53 8.74 -16.99
C MET A 31 6.75 9.90 -16.39
N GLY A 32 5.96 10.55 -17.23
CA GLY A 32 5.07 11.63 -16.86
C GLY A 32 3.78 11.11 -16.23
N PHE A 33 3.14 11.98 -15.46
CA PHE A 33 1.84 11.70 -14.87
C PHE A 33 0.75 11.39 -15.92
N SER A 34 0.83 12.04 -17.09
CA SER A 34 -0.06 11.85 -18.23
C SER A 34 0.13 10.52 -18.97
N ASP A 35 1.14 9.72 -18.62
CA ASP A 35 1.42 8.45 -19.29
C ASP A 35 0.65 7.29 -18.65
N LEU A 36 0.13 7.45 -17.43
CA LEU A 36 -0.59 6.40 -16.69
C LEU A 36 -2.10 6.52 -16.88
N GLY A 37 -2.74 5.42 -17.32
CA GLY A 37 -4.18 5.33 -17.52
C GLY A 37 -4.99 5.62 -16.25
N CYS A 38 -4.54 5.15 -15.09
CA CYS A 38 -5.17 5.40 -13.79
C CYS A 38 -5.18 6.89 -13.37
N TYR A 39 -4.47 7.73 -14.11
CA TYR A 39 -4.37 9.18 -13.92
C TYR A 39 -5.00 9.99 -15.06
N GLY A 40 -5.68 9.32 -15.99
CA GLY A 40 -6.32 9.96 -17.15
C GLY A 40 -5.41 10.06 -18.38
N GLY A 41 -4.29 9.34 -18.40
CA GLY A 41 -3.42 9.22 -19.57
C GLY A 41 -4.06 8.44 -20.72
N GLU A 42 -3.56 8.67 -21.94
CA GLU A 42 -4.07 8.00 -23.16
C GLU A 42 -3.39 6.64 -23.42
N ILE A 43 -2.27 6.38 -22.77
CA ILE A 43 -1.54 5.12 -22.90
C ILE A 43 -2.22 4.05 -22.05
N ALA A 44 -2.55 2.90 -22.65
CA ALA A 44 -3.11 1.78 -21.93
C ALA A 44 -2.05 1.12 -21.03
N THR A 45 -2.19 1.29 -19.71
CA THR A 45 -1.28 0.73 -18.69
C THR A 45 -1.97 -0.28 -17.76
N PRO A 46 -2.63 -1.33 -18.28
CA PRO A 46 -3.56 -2.16 -17.51
C PRO A 46 -2.93 -2.83 -16.28
N ASN A 47 -1.65 -3.19 -16.35
CA ASN A 47 -0.93 -3.79 -15.23
C ASN A 47 -0.61 -2.78 -14.12
N LEU A 48 -0.29 -1.53 -14.47
CA LEU A 48 -0.01 -0.48 -13.48
C LEU A 48 -1.32 0.08 -12.91
N ASP A 49 -2.37 0.17 -13.73
CA ASP A 49 -3.70 0.58 -13.31
C ASP A 49 -4.28 -0.38 -12.27
N ALA A 50 -4.06 -1.68 -12.43
CA ALA A 50 -4.47 -2.70 -11.46
C ALA A 50 -3.72 -2.61 -10.12
N LEU A 51 -2.52 -2.03 -10.10
CA LEU A 51 -1.73 -1.80 -8.89
C LEU A 51 -2.09 -0.49 -8.18
N ALA A 52 -2.82 0.41 -8.85
CA ALA A 52 -3.17 1.71 -8.28
C ALA A 52 -4.19 1.55 -7.13
N PRO A 53 -3.94 2.17 -5.95
CA PRO A 53 -4.91 2.14 -4.86
C PRO A 53 -6.16 2.94 -5.23
N ALA A 54 -7.32 2.55 -4.68
CA ALA A 54 -8.59 3.27 -4.94
C ALA A 54 -8.54 4.78 -4.61
N SER A 55 -7.66 5.19 -3.69
CA SER A 55 -7.43 6.60 -3.34
C SER A 55 -6.61 7.39 -4.37
N ALA A 56 -5.92 6.70 -5.29
CA ALA A 56 -5.16 7.34 -6.36
C ALA A 56 -6.07 8.02 -7.39
N LEU A 57 -7.35 7.63 -7.46
CA LEU A 57 -8.33 8.19 -8.40
C LEU A 57 -8.83 9.61 -8.03
N GLY A 58 -8.49 10.14 -6.84
CA GLY A 58 -9.18 11.33 -6.30
C GLY A 58 -8.31 12.46 -5.73
N ARG A 59 -6.97 12.40 -5.76
CA ARG A 59 -6.14 13.35 -4.99
C ARG A 59 -4.99 14.04 -5.74
N LEU A 60 -5.16 14.31 -7.02
CA LEU A 60 -4.11 14.94 -7.82
C LEU A 60 -4.45 16.41 -8.02
N LEU A 61 -3.92 17.23 -7.12
CA LEU A 61 -3.74 18.65 -7.35
C LEU A 61 -2.84 18.81 -8.59
N PRO A 62 -3.08 19.80 -9.46
CA PRO A 62 -2.31 19.96 -10.69
C PRO A 62 -0.83 20.15 -10.36
N VAL A 63 -0.01 19.15 -10.74
CA VAL A 63 1.44 19.25 -10.74
C VAL A 63 1.83 20.36 -11.71
N ALA A 64 2.63 21.31 -11.23
CA ALA A 64 3.05 22.49 -12.00
C ALA A 64 3.80 22.08 -13.29
N PRO A 65 3.61 22.77 -14.41
CA PRO A 65 4.30 22.45 -15.65
C PRO A 65 5.79 22.77 -15.50
N GLY A 66 6.65 21.77 -15.69
CA GLY A 66 8.09 21.96 -15.82
C GLY A 66 8.97 21.36 -14.73
N ILE A 67 8.41 20.66 -13.73
CA ILE A 67 9.21 19.79 -12.86
C ILE A 67 8.75 18.36 -13.08
N THR A 68 9.63 17.61 -13.75
CA THR A 68 9.93 16.22 -13.44
C THR A 68 10.28 16.12 -11.96
N PRO A 69 9.50 15.42 -11.12
CA PRO A 69 10.05 14.58 -10.07
C PRO A 69 10.43 13.19 -10.61
#